data_AF-A0A2S6TA57-F1
#
_entry.id   AF-A0A2S6TA57-F1
#
_cell.length_a   1.000
_cell.length_b   1.000
_cell.length_c   1.000
_cell.angle_alpha   90.00
_cell.angle_beta   90.00
_cell.angle_gamma   90.00
#
_symmetry.space_group_name_H-M   'P 1'
#
loop_
_entity.id
_entity.type
_entity.pdbx_description
1 polymer ?
#
loop_
_entity_poly.entity_id
_entity_poly.type
_entity_poly.pdbx_seq_one_letter_code
_entity_poly.pdbx_strand_id
1 'polypeptide(L)'
;YSHPGDNIPPLLAVAQQTGRSGSDLAHGIATAYEIQINLVKAVSLHKHKIDHVAHLGPAAAAGIGTMLGLSKEIIYQSINHALHVTTSTRQSRKGQISSWKAYAPGHATKLAVEAVDRAMRGETAPAPIYEGEDGVVAWLLDGKDAYYRIPLPEAGEAKRAILESFTKEHSAEYQAQALIDLARRMRQQISDTTAIDRILIHTSHHTHAVIGSGANDPQKYDPHASRETLDHSMPYIFAVALEDGGWHHVASYMPERARRPETVALWRKVETREDPEWEARYHDPDPAKKAFGGRVEILLSDGGTVVDEIAVSDAHPAGARPFVRENYVAKFKTLAECAIYPAERERFVDAAARVADLRSDELAGLTPSADKLNLGTDPDGLGIFDA
;
A
#
# COMPACT_ATOMS: atom_id res chain seq x y z
N TYR A 1 2.97 -5.65 -6.96
CA TYR A 1 2.76 -4.67 -5.88
C TYR A 1 1.68 -5.19 -4.94
N SER A 2 1.81 -4.93 -3.65
CA SER A 2 0.90 -5.39 -2.58
C SER A 2 1.10 -4.52 -1.35
N HIS A 3 0.31 -4.72 -0.29
CA HIS A 3 0.36 -3.95 0.95
C HIS A 3 0.68 -4.89 2.13
N PRO A 4 1.96 -5.15 2.43
CA PRO A 4 2.32 -6.09 3.50
C PRO A 4 1.99 -5.57 4.91
N GLY A 5 1.75 -4.26 5.06
CA GLY A 5 1.21 -3.65 6.28
C GLY A 5 -0.13 -4.22 6.72
N ASP A 6 -0.91 -4.74 5.78
CA ASP A 6 -2.24 -5.30 6.05
C ASP A 6 -2.17 -6.59 6.90
N ASN A 7 -1.00 -7.21 7.07
CA ASN A 7 -0.81 -8.34 7.99
C ASN A 7 -0.84 -7.93 9.47
N ILE A 8 -0.55 -6.67 9.82
CA ILE A 8 -0.38 -6.29 11.23
C ILE A 8 -1.70 -6.39 12.02
N PRO A 9 -2.84 -5.83 11.54
CA PRO A 9 -4.10 -5.87 12.30
C PRO A 9 -4.59 -7.28 12.70
N PRO A 10 -4.67 -8.30 11.81
CA PRO A 10 -5.15 -9.62 12.21
C PRO A 10 -4.22 -10.30 13.21
N LEU A 11 -2.90 -10.15 13.06
CA LEU A 11 -1.94 -10.71 14.00
C LEU A 11 -2.06 -10.04 15.37
N LEU A 12 -2.21 -8.71 15.42
CA LEU A 12 -2.43 -7.98 16.67
C LEU A 12 -3.73 -8.41 17.35
N ALA A 13 -4.83 -8.54 16.60
CA ALA A 13 -6.11 -8.98 17.14
C ALA A 13 -6.03 -10.39 17.75
N VAL A 14 -5.42 -11.35 17.04
CA VAL A 14 -5.22 -12.71 17.56
C VAL A 14 -4.26 -12.71 18.75
N ALA A 15 -3.19 -11.92 18.72
CA ALA A 15 -2.24 -11.80 19.83
C ALA A 15 -2.93 -11.32 21.11
N GLN A 16 -3.74 -10.27 21.01
CA GLN A 16 -4.54 -9.73 22.12
C GLN A 16 -5.52 -10.78 22.64
N GLN A 17 -6.25 -11.46 21.76
CA GLN A 17 -7.24 -12.47 22.13
C GLN A 17 -6.62 -13.72 22.80
N THR A 18 -5.41 -14.11 22.40
CA THR A 18 -4.74 -15.34 22.85
C THR A 18 -3.62 -15.09 23.87
N GLY A 19 -3.53 -13.86 24.38
CA GLY A 19 -2.56 -13.45 25.40
C GLY A 19 -1.11 -13.67 24.98
N ARG A 20 -0.76 -13.40 23.71
CA ARG A 20 0.62 -13.48 23.22
C ARG A 20 1.44 -12.29 23.68
N SER A 21 2.76 -12.47 23.74
CA SER A 21 3.68 -11.36 24.03
C SER A 21 3.93 -10.51 22.78
N GLY A 22 4.48 -9.33 22.98
CA GLY A 22 4.98 -8.48 21.91
C GLY A 22 6.11 -9.10 21.10
N SER A 23 6.95 -9.93 21.73
CA SER A 23 7.97 -10.74 21.04
C SER A 23 7.35 -11.76 20.08
N ASP A 24 6.30 -12.46 20.51
CA ASP A 24 5.57 -13.40 19.63
C ASP A 24 4.95 -12.67 18.44
N LEU A 25 4.32 -11.51 18.70
CA LEU A 25 3.74 -10.66 17.66
C LEU A 25 4.79 -10.21 16.65
N ALA A 26 5.97 -9.77 17.11
CA ALA A 26 7.07 -9.36 16.24
C ALA A 26 7.55 -10.51 15.33
N HIS A 27 7.68 -11.73 15.85
CA HIS A 27 8.02 -12.90 15.06
C HIS A 27 6.95 -13.24 14.00
N GLY A 28 5.68 -13.13 14.37
CA GLY A 28 4.57 -13.33 13.44
C GLY A 28 4.58 -12.30 12.31
N ILE A 29 4.74 -11.02 12.63
CA ILE A 29 4.81 -9.93 11.65
C ILE A 29 5.99 -10.15 10.70
N ALA A 30 7.17 -10.49 11.23
CA ALA A 30 8.34 -10.78 10.41
C ALA A 30 8.09 -11.95 9.43
N THR A 31 7.42 -13.03 9.88
CA THR A 31 7.06 -14.14 8.99
C THR A 31 6.06 -13.71 7.91
N ALA A 32 5.01 -12.97 8.28
CA ALA A 32 3.98 -12.56 7.33
C ALA A 32 4.55 -11.65 6.23
N TYR A 33 5.39 -10.69 6.60
CA TYR A 33 6.09 -9.84 5.64
C TYR A 33 7.04 -10.64 4.74
N GLU A 34 7.82 -11.57 5.31
CA GLU A 34 8.73 -12.43 4.56
C GLU A 34 7.96 -13.21 3.48
N ILE A 35 6.84 -13.82 3.84
CA ILE A 35 6.06 -14.61 2.88
C ILE A 35 5.43 -13.72 1.82
N GLN A 36 4.72 -12.65 2.20
CA GLN A 36 4.00 -11.83 1.21
C GLN A 36 4.95 -11.16 0.22
N ILE A 37 6.08 -10.61 0.69
CA ILE A 37 7.02 -9.90 -0.18
C ILE A 37 7.72 -10.88 -1.13
N ASN A 38 8.14 -12.05 -0.64
CA ASN A 38 8.75 -13.06 -1.51
C ASN A 38 7.75 -13.67 -2.51
N LEU A 39 6.49 -13.86 -2.12
CA LEU A 39 5.42 -14.22 -3.06
C LEU A 39 5.21 -13.14 -4.14
N VAL A 40 5.21 -11.86 -3.76
CA VAL A 40 5.10 -10.75 -4.72
C VAL A 40 6.28 -10.68 -5.68
N LYS A 41 7.51 -10.96 -5.21
CA LYS A 41 8.72 -10.98 -6.05
C LYS A 41 8.68 -12.13 -7.08
N ALA A 42 8.14 -13.28 -6.70
CA ALA A 42 8.17 -14.48 -7.53
C ALA A 42 6.91 -14.66 -8.40
N VAL A 43 5.74 -14.21 -7.95
CA VAL A 43 4.44 -14.49 -8.60
C VAL A 43 3.68 -13.20 -8.87
N SER A 44 3.59 -12.82 -10.15
CA SER A 44 2.88 -11.62 -10.60
C SER A 44 1.38 -11.88 -10.77
N LEU A 45 0.60 -11.77 -9.69
CA LEU A 45 -0.87 -11.87 -9.74
C LEU A 45 -1.51 -10.86 -10.70
N HIS A 46 -0.88 -9.70 -10.86
CA HIS A 46 -1.36 -8.65 -11.77
C HIS A 46 -1.42 -9.13 -13.22
N LYS A 47 -0.42 -9.91 -13.67
CA LYS A 47 -0.37 -10.51 -15.02
C LYS A 47 -1.64 -11.33 -15.31
N HIS A 48 -2.17 -11.97 -14.27
CA HIS A 48 -3.33 -12.85 -14.34
C HIS A 48 -4.65 -12.17 -13.94
N LYS A 49 -4.65 -10.84 -13.72
CA LYS A 49 -5.83 -10.09 -13.26
C LYS A 49 -6.42 -10.64 -11.96
N ILE A 50 -5.57 -11.15 -11.07
CA ILE A 50 -5.92 -11.58 -9.72
C ILE A 50 -5.59 -10.44 -8.74
N ASP A 51 -6.43 -10.25 -7.73
CA ASP A 51 -6.18 -9.25 -6.70
C ASP A 51 -5.00 -9.68 -5.80
N HIS A 52 -4.18 -8.73 -5.39
CA HIS A 52 -2.95 -8.98 -4.64
C HIS A 52 -3.21 -9.50 -3.21
N VAL A 53 -4.46 -9.42 -2.73
CA VAL A 53 -4.86 -10.01 -1.44
C VAL A 53 -4.76 -11.54 -1.42
N ALA A 54 -4.67 -12.19 -2.59
CA ALA A 54 -4.38 -13.63 -2.67
C ALA A 54 -2.99 -13.98 -2.10
N HIS A 55 -2.03 -13.04 -2.07
CA HIS A 55 -0.76 -13.21 -1.35
C HIS A 55 -0.86 -12.82 0.13
N LEU A 56 -1.85 -12.01 0.52
CA LEU A 56 -2.05 -11.55 1.89
C LEU A 56 -2.63 -12.64 2.78
N GLY A 57 -3.65 -13.37 2.32
CA GLY A 57 -4.26 -14.48 3.05
C GLY A 57 -3.24 -15.52 3.58
N PRO A 58 -2.45 -16.17 2.71
CA PRO A 58 -1.46 -17.16 3.13
C PRO A 58 -0.34 -16.56 4.00
N ALA A 59 0.07 -15.30 3.75
CA ALA A 59 1.05 -14.60 4.58
C ALA A 59 0.54 -14.36 6.00
N ALA A 60 -0.70 -13.89 6.15
CA ALA A 60 -1.33 -13.69 7.45
C ALA A 60 -1.50 -15.01 8.20
N ALA A 61 -1.97 -16.06 7.52
CA ALA A 61 -2.11 -17.40 8.12
C ALA A 61 -0.77 -17.94 8.66
N ALA A 62 0.30 -17.80 7.89
CA ALA A 62 1.64 -18.22 8.32
C ALA A 62 2.22 -17.35 9.45
N GLY A 63 1.96 -16.04 9.43
CA GLY A 63 2.32 -15.12 10.50
C GLY A 63 1.62 -15.45 11.81
N ILE A 64 0.31 -15.68 11.77
CA ILE A 64 -0.49 -16.10 12.93
C ILE A 64 0.02 -17.45 13.45
N GLY A 65 0.22 -18.43 12.57
CA GLY A 65 0.71 -19.73 12.98
C GLY A 65 2.10 -19.71 13.62
N THR A 66 3.00 -18.85 13.12
CA THR A 66 4.31 -18.61 13.75
C THR A 66 4.15 -18.00 15.15
N MET A 67 3.35 -16.94 15.27
CA MET A 67 3.11 -16.23 16.52
C MET A 67 2.49 -17.13 17.59
N LEU A 68 1.62 -18.07 17.19
CA LEU A 68 0.99 -19.04 18.08
C LEU A 68 1.87 -20.28 18.37
N GLY A 69 3.02 -20.42 17.70
CA GLY A 69 3.89 -21.58 17.85
C GLY A 69 3.27 -22.89 17.34
N LEU A 70 2.44 -22.81 16.29
CA LEU A 70 1.74 -23.98 15.74
C LEU A 70 2.71 -24.92 15.01
N SER A 71 2.31 -26.19 14.88
CA SER A 71 3.09 -27.18 14.12
C SER A 71 3.11 -26.84 12.63
N LYS A 72 4.10 -27.38 11.91
CA LYS A 72 4.24 -27.18 10.45
C LYS A 72 3.01 -27.68 9.70
N GLU A 73 2.40 -28.77 10.15
CA GLU A 73 1.23 -29.38 9.55
C GLU A 73 0.00 -28.47 9.67
N ILE A 74 -0.21 -27.85 10.83
CA ILE A 74 -1.31 -26.89 11.03
C ILE A 74 -1.09 -25.67 10.13
N ILE A 75 0.11 -25.10 10.14
CA ILE A 75 0.46 -23.94 9.29
C ILE A 75 0.25 -24.27 7.81
N TYR A 76 0.67 -25.45 7.37
CA TYR A 76 0.45 -25.93 6.00
C TYR A 76 -1.04 -25.94 5.64
N GLN A 77 -1.89 -26.55 6.46
CA GLN A 77 -3.34 -26.58 6.20
C GLN A 77 -3.95 -25.16 6.20
N SER A 78 -3.52 -24.28 7.11
CA SER A 78 -3.98 -22.89 7.16
C SER A 78 -3.62 -22.10 5.89
N ILE A 79 -2.39 -22.24 5.39
CA ILE A 79 -1.95 -21.59 4.14
C ILE A 79 -2.77 -22.08 2.95
N ASN A 80 -3.00 -23.40 2.86
CA ASN A 80 -3.80 -24.01 1.81
C ASN A 80 -5.22 -23.44 1.80
N HIS A 81 -5.89 -23.42 2.95
CA HIS A 81 -7.24 -22.88 3.05
C HIS A 81 -7.28 -21.37 2.77
N ALA A 82 -6.35 -20.61 3.36
CA ALA A 82 -6.32 -19.15 3.23
C ALA A 82 -6.16 -18.72 1.78
N LEU A 83 -5.24 -19.32 1.00
CA LEU A 83 -5.11 -18.98 -0.42
C LEU A 83 -6.39 -19.31 -1.20
N HIS A 84 -6.97 -20.48 -0.95
CA HIS A 84 -8.18 -20.93 -1.64
C HIS A 84 -9.33 -19.93 -1.50
N VAL A 85 -9.56 -19.40 -0.29
CA VAL A 85 -10.70 -18.51 -0.01
C VAL A 85 -10.41 -17.02 -0.19
N THR A 86 -9.15 -16.62 -0.36
CA THR A 86 -8.75 -15.20 -0.55
C THR A 86 -8.37 -14.86 -1.98
N THR A 87 -8.44 -15.82 -2.90
CA THR A 87 -8.17 -15.59 -4.32
C THR A 87 -9.40 -14.99 -5.01
N SER A 88 -9.29 -13.73 -5.42
CA SER A 88 -10.37 -12.99 -6.09
C SER A 88 -9.87 -12.30 -7.36
N THR A 89 -10.79 -12.02 -8.29
CA THR A 89 -10.45 -11.26 -9.49
C THR A 89 -10.09 -9.83 -9.13
N ARG A 90 -9.31 -9.17 -9.99
CA ARG A 90 -8.89 -7.78 -9.81
C ARG A 90 -10.00 -6.75 -10.10
N GLN A 91 -11.25 -7.19 -10.27
CA GLN A 91 -12.39 -6.32 -10.55
C GLN A 91 -12.63 -5.27 -9.45
N SER A 92 -12.25 -5.57 -8.20
CA SER A 92 -12.29 -4.65 -7.04
C SER A 92 -11.54 -3.32 -7.26
N ARG A 93 -10.73 -3.22 -8.31
CA ARG A 93 -9.77 -2.12 -8.53
C ARG A 93 -9.71 -1.66 -9.99
N LYS A 94 -10.78 -1.87 -10.77
CA LYS A 94 -10.93 -1.44 -12.17
C LYS A 94 -12.35 -0.93 -12.45
N GLY A 95 -12.49 0.07 -13.33
CA GLY A 95 -13.77 0.70 -13.63
C GLY A 95 -14.23 1.63 -12.49
N GLN A 96 -15.50 1.52 -12.09
CA GLN A 96 -16.00 2.20 -10.89
C GLN A 96 -15.41 1.53 -9.63
N ILE A 97 -14.36 2.14 -9.08
CA ILE A 97 -13.70 1.64 -7.87
C ILE A 97 -14.60 1.93 -6.67
N SER A 98 -15.22 0.88 -6.10
CA SER A 98 -16.05 1.00 -4.90
C SER A 98 -15.20 0.99 -3.62
N SER A 99 -15.86 1.28 -2.49
CA SER A 99 -15.25 1.21 -1.15
C SER A 99 -14.66 -0.17 -0.84
N TRP A 100 -15.14 -1.24 -1.49
CA TRP A 100 -14.62 -2.60 -1.33
C TRP A 100 -13.11 -2.70 -1.53
N LYS A 101 -12.50 -1.86 -2.39
CA LYS A 101 -11.04 -1.76 -2.55
C LYS A 101 -10.30 -1.60 -1.22
N ALA A 102 -10.88 -0.84 -0.28
CA ALA A 102 -10.32 -0.57 1.04
C ALA A 102 -10.60 -1.70 2.05
N TYR A 103 -11.71 -2.42 1.90
CA TYR A 103 -12.11 -3.50 2.82
C TYR A 103 -11.58 -4.88 2.44
N ALA A 104 -11.21 -5.10 1.17
CA ALA A 104 -10.73 -6.39 0.68
C ALA A 104 -9.54 -6.97 1.49
N PRO A 105 -8.52 -6.19 1.91
CA PRO A 105 -7.46 -6.71 2.77
C PRO A 105 -7.96 -7.19 4.13
N GLY A 106 -8.81 -6.39 4.81
CA GLY A 106 -9.41 -6.76 6.08
C GLY A 106 -10.22 -8.05 5.98
N HIS A 107 -11.02 -8.18 4.91
CA HIS A 107 -11.76 -9.41 4.63
C HIS A 107 -10.85 -10.62 4.41
N ALA A 108 -9.81 -10.49 3.60
CA ALA A 108 -8.85 -11.57 3.36
C ALA A 108 -8.17 -12.03 4.65
N THR A 109 -7.79 -11.09 5.51
CA THR A 109 -7.15 -11.42 6.79
C THR A 109 -8.11 -12.02 7.81
N LYS A 110 -9.38 -11.63 7.81
CA LYS A 110 -10.43 -12.31 8.61
C LYS A 110 -10.52 -13.79 8.20
N LEU A 111 -10.58 -14.07 6.90
CA LEU A 111 -10.59 -15.44 6.39
C LEU A 111 -9.31 -16.20 6.74
N ALA A 112 -8.15 -15.53 6.82
CA ALA A 112 -6.92 -16.16 7.29
C ALA A 112 -6.97 -16.54 8.78
N VAL A 113 -7.59 -15.73 9.65
CA VAL A 113 -7.85 -16.11 11.05
C VAL A 113 -8.73 -17.36 11.12
N GLU A 114 -9.82 -17.38 10.35
CA GLU A 114 -10.72 -18.53 10.27
C GLU A 114 -10.01 -19.79 9.74
N ALA A 115 -9.15 -19.64 8.72
CA ALA A 115 -8.33 -20.73 8.18
C ALA A 115 -7.39 -21.34 9.22
N VAL A 116 -6.77 -20.51 10.07
CA VAL A 116 -5.92 -20.98 11.17
C VAL A 116 -6.73 -21.70 12.23
N ASP A 117 -7.85 -21.12 12.68
CA ASP A 117 -8.72 -21.73 13.68
C ASP A 117 -9.25 -23.10 13.24
N ARG A 118 -9.68 -23.25 11.97
CA ARG A 118 -10.11 -24.54 11.41
C ARG A 118 -8.99 -25.58 11.44
N ALA A 119 -7.79 -25.22 10.99
CA ALA A 119 -6.65 -26.13 10.99
C ALA A 119 -6.25 -26.55 12.42
N MET A 120 -6.32 -25.64 13.40
CA MET A 120 -6.09 -25.94 14.82
C MET A 120 -7.11 -26.94 15.38
N ARG A 121 -8.32 -27.00 14.82
CA ARG A 121 -9.36 -27.99 15.17
C ARG A 121 -9.16 -29.35 14.49
N GLY A 122 -8.06 -29.53 13.76
CA GLY A 122 -7.73 -30.77 13.05
C GLY A 122 -8.38 -30.90 11.67
N GLU A 123 -8.95 -29.82 11.15
CA GLU A 123 -9.47 -29.82 9.79
C GLU A 123 -8.35 -29.73 8.75
N THR A 124 -8.58 -30.35 7.59
CA THR A 124 -7.68 -30.27 6.43
C THR A 124 -8.29 -29.38 5.35
N ALA A 125 -7.45 -28.88 4.46
CA ALA A 125 -7.78 -27.99 3.37
C ALA A 125 -7.54 -28.66 2.00
N PRO A 126 -8.13 -28.14 0.91
CA PRO A 126 -7.71 -28.51 -0.44
C PRO A 126 -6.20 -28.27 -0.60
N ALA A 127 -5.44 -29.34 -0.83
CA ALA A 127 -3.99 -29.30 -0.81
C ALA A 127 -3.36 -30.31 -1.80
N PRO A 128 -2.20 -30.00 -2.39
CA PRO A 128 -1.49 -28.72 -2.28
C PRO A 128 -2.16 -27.61 -3.13
N ILE A 129 -2.39 -26.43 -2.55
CA ILE A 129 -3.23 -25.39 -3.15
C ILE A 129 -2.54 -24.68 -4.34
N TYR A 130 -1.20 -24.61 -4.33
CA TYR A 130 -0.47 -23.97 -5.42
C TYR A 130 -0.29 -24.95 -6.58
N GLU A 131 0.39 -26.06 -6.35
CA GLU A 131 0.87 -27.04 -7.33
C GLU A 131 -0.07 -28.22 -7.58
N GLY A 132 -1.22 -28.28 -6.90
CA GLY A 132 -2.22 -29.34 -7.13
C GLY A 132 -2.74 -29.34 -8.56
N GLU A 133 -3.31 -30.48 -8.99
CA GLU A 133 -3.86 -30.67 -10.34
C GLU A 133 -4.88 -29.58 -10.70
N ASP A 134 -5.79 -29.27 -9.77
CA ASP A 134 -6.74 -28.17 -9.86
C ASP A 134 -6.33 -26.94 -9.02
N GLY A 135 -5.02 -26.77 -8.82
CA GLY A 135 -4.43 -25.72 -8.00
C GLY A 135 -4.40 -24.34 -8.66
N VAL A 136 -3.99 -23.35 -7.87
CA VAL A 136 -3.89 -21.95 -8.29
C VAL A 136 -2.92 -21.79 -9.46
N VAL A 137 -1.80 -22.51 -9.47
CA VAL A 137 -0.82 -22.44 -10.56
C VAL A 137 -1.43 -22.93 -11.88
N ALA A 138 -2.14 -24.06 -11.82
CA ALA A 138 -2.70 -24.73 -12.98
C ALA A 138 -3.79 -23.91 -13.69
N TRP A 139 -4.73 -23.34 -12.93
CA TRP A 139 -5.93 -22.74 -13.50
C TRP A 139 -5.97 -21.22 -13.47
N LEU A 140 -5.24 -20.59 -12.53
CA LEU A 140 -5.33 -19.15 -12.31
C LEU A 140 -4.05 -18.41 -12.71
N LEU A 141 -2.91 -19.10 -12.78
CA LEU A 141 -1.61 -18.49 -13.12
C LEU A 141 -1.10 -18.94 -14.50
N ASP A 142 0.16 -19.40 -14.58
CA ASP A 142 0.86 -19.72 -15.83
C ASP A 142 0.62 -21.15 -16.36
N GLY A 143 -0.27 -21.94 -15.73
CA GLY A 143 -0.65 -23.28 -16.18
C GLY A 143 0.05 -24.40 -15.41
N LYS A 144 -0.41 -25.65 -15.62
CA LYS A 144 0.01 -26.83 -14.83
C LYS A 144 1.51 -27.15 -14.85
N ASP A 145 2.21 -26.73 -15.89
CA ASP A 145 3.65 -26.98 -16.08
C ASP A 145 4.51 -25.80 -15.61
N ALA A 146 3.90 -24.75 -15.05
CA ALA A 146 4.60 -23.58 -14.57
C ALA A 146 5.34 -23.85 -13.25
N TYR A 147 6.46 -23.15 -13.08
CA TYR A 147 7.31 -23.26 -11.89
C TYR A 147 7.64 -21.87 -11.35
N TYR A 148 7.44 -21.69 -10.05
CA TYR A 148 7.81 -20.47 -9.33
C TYR A 148 8.78 -20.81 -8.21
N ARG A 149 9.89 -20.05 -8.14
CA ARG A 149 10.82 -20.11 -7.01
C ARG A 149 10.56 -18.95 -6.07
N ILE A 150 10.06 -19.25 -4.88
CA ILE A 150 9.85 -18.25 -3.83
C ILE A 150 11.16 -18.10 -3.03
N PRO A 151 11.80 -16.91 -3.01
CA PRO A 151 13.10 -16.73 -2.36
C PRO A 151 12.94 -16.57 -0.83
N LEU A 152 12.60 -17.66 -0.14
CA LEU A 152 12.50 -17.69 1.32
C LEU A 152 13.88 -17.86 1.97
N PRO A 153 14.08 -17.35 3.21
CA PRO A 153 15.31 -17.55 3.96
C PRO A 153 15.49 -19.02 4.35
N GLU A 154 16.75 -19.46 4.40
CA GLU A 154 17.13 -20.79 4.88
C GLU A 154 17.03 -20.89 6.42
N ALA A 155 17.10 -22.12 6.94
CA ALA A 155 17.08 -22.33 8.39
C ALA A 155 18.23 -21.59 9.09
N GLY A 156 17.88 -20.68 10.00
CA GLY A 156 18.84 -19.84 10.74
C GLY A 156 19.08 -18.46 10.11
N GLU A 157 18.61 -18.21 8.90
CA GLU A 157 18.67 -16.89 8.29
C GLU A 157 17.57 -15.95 8.82
N ALA A 158 17.91 -14.66 8.92
CA ALA A 158 16.97 -13.66 9.40
C ALA A 158 15.90 -13.35 8.35
N LYS A 159 14.65 -13.17 8.81
CA LYS A 159 13.55 -12.64 7.99
C LYS A 159 13.74 -11.14 7.83
N ARG A 160 14.09 -10.69 6.63
CA ARG A 160 14.50 -9.30 6.35
C ARG A 160 13.62 -8.61 5.30
N ALA A 161 12.68 -9.31 4.67
CA ALA A 161 11.92 -8.75 3.56
C ALA A 161 11.11 -7.51 3.97
N ILE A 162 10.74 -7.34 5.25
CA ILE A 162 10.11 -6.10 5.75
C ILE A 162 10.92 -4.83 5.43
N LEU A 163 12.26 -4.94 5.39
CA LEU A 163 13.16 -3.83 5.05
C LEU A 163 13.14 -3.48 3.55
N GLU A 164 12.58 -4.36 2.71
CA GLU A 164 12.37 -4.13 1.28
C GLU A 164 11.02 -3.45 0.99
N SER A 165 10.20 -3.20 2.01
CA SER A 165 8.91 -2.52 1.85
C SER A 165 9.09 -1.02 1.63
N PHE A 166 8.15 -0.42 0.90
CA PHE A 166 8.25 0.97 0.51
C PHE A 166 7.31 1.86 1.31
N THR A 167 7.86 2.88 1.94
CA THR A 167 7.08 3.84 2.71
C THR A 167 6.45 4.87 1.80
N LYS A 168 5.13 5.01 1.92
CA LYS A 168 4.41 6.17 1.39
C LYS A 168 4.56 7.30 2.38
N GLU A 169 5.07 8.46 1.97
CA GLU A 169 5.00 9.68 2.76
C GLU A 169 3.66 10.38 2.51
N HIS A 170 3.27 10.45 1.24
CA HIS A 170 2.10 11.18 0.76
C HIS A 170 0.89 10.24 0.65
N SER A 171 -0.29 10.71 1.07
CA SER A 171 -1.55 9.97 0.89
C SER A 171 -1.97 10.03 -0.57
N ALA A 172 -1.33 9.26 -1.46
CA ALA A 172 -1.63 9.13 -2.89
C ALA A 172 -1.24 7.73 -3.39
N GLU A 173 -1.50 7.42 -4.67
CA GLU A 173 -0.93 6.23 -5.32
C GLU A 173 0.60 6.19 -5.18
N TYR A 174 1.18 4.98 -5.10
CA TYR A 174 2.61 4.83 -4.86
C TYR A 174 3.46 5.42 -6.01
N GLN A 175 2.98 5.28 -7.24
CA GLN A 175 3.60 5.80 -8.45
C GLN A 175 3.60 7.34 -8.52
N ALA A 176 2.89 8.00 -7.61
CA ALA A 176 2.91 9.45 -7.46
C ALA A 176 3.89 9.96 -6.42
N GLN A 177 4.42 9.11 -5.53
CA GLN A 177 5.25 9.56 -4.41
C GLN A 177 6.46 10.37 -4.87
N ALA A 178 7.23 9.82 -5.82
CA ALA A 178 8.44 10.45 -6.32
C ALA A 178 8.11 11.74 -7.09
N LEU A 179 7.04 11.74 -7.89
CA LEU A 179 6.63 12.90 -8.67
C LEU A 179 6.08 14.04 -7.80
N ILE A 180 5.49 13.76 -6.63
CA ILE A 180 5.17 14.78 -5.62
C ILE A 180 6.44 15.43 -5.08
N ASP A 181 7.46 14.64 -4.73
CA ASP A 181 8.74 15.17 -4.23
C ASP A 181 9.46 16.00 -5.30
N LEU A 182 9.41 15.56 -6.56
CA LEU A 182 9.92 16.31 -7.69
C LEU A 182 9.19 17.64 -7.90
N ALA A 183 7.84 17.63 -7.86
CA ALA A 183 7.05 18.86 -7.98
C ALA A 183 7.40 19.88 -6.89
N ARG A 184 7.57 19.43 -5.64
CA ARG A 184 7.98 20.27 -4.51
C ARG A 184 9.38 20.87 -4.72
N ARG A 185 10.31 20.08 -5.26
CA ARG A 185 11.67 20.54 -5.59
C ARG A 185 11.67 21.54 -6.74
N MET A 186 10.91 21.29 -7.80
CA MET A 186 10.78 22.17 -8.96
C MET A 186 10.04 23.47 -8.62
N ARG A 187 9.11 23.47 -7.66
CA ARG A 187 8.43 24.69 -7.18
C ARG A 187 9.43 25.75 -6.70
N GLN A 188 10.56 25.36 -6.11
CA GLN A 188 11.61 26.29 -5.67
C GLN A 188 12.25 27.07 -6.83
N GLN A 189 12.12 26.57 -8.07
CA GLN A 189 12.70 27.13 -9.28
C GLN A 189 11.71 27.98 -10.09
N ILE A 190 10.42 27.96 -9.72
CA ILE A 190 9.34 28.65 -10.43
C ILE A 190 8.73 29.68 -9.49
N SER A 191 8.88 30.97 -9.82
CA SER A 191 8.32 32.06 -9.02
C SER A 191 6.79 32.17 -9.17
N ASP A 192 6.30 32.00 -10.39
CA ASP A 192 4.90 32.17 -10.78
C ASP A 192 4.43 30.98 -11.63
N THR A 193 3.50 30.18 -11.10
CA THR A 193 2.94 29.01 -11.79
C THR A 193 2.01 29.39 -12.94
N THR A 194 1.51 30.63 -13.00
CA THR A 194 0.66 31.10 -14.11
C THR A 194 1.45 31.30 -15.39
N ALA A 195 2.77 31.48 -15.29
CA ALA A 195 3.71 31.57 -16.41
C ALA A 195 4.07 30.21 -17.02
N ILE A 196 3.52 29.10 -16.52
CA ILE A 196 3.75 27.76 -17.09
C ILE A 196 2.86 27.61 -18.32
N ASP A 197 3.45 27.28 -19.47
CA ASP A 197 2.73 26.94 -20.70
C ASP A 197 2.37 25.45 -20.75
N ARG A 198 3.35 24.58 -20.44
CA ARG A 198 3.17 23.12 -20.51
C ARG A 198 4.02 22.37 -19.48
N ILE A 199 3.51 21.25 -18.98
CA ILE A 199 4.25 20.31 -18.13
C ILE A 199 4.21 18.93 -18.80
N LEU A 200 5.39 18.37 -19.08
CA LEU A 200 5.53 17.03 -19.65
C LEU A 200 6.26 16.11 -18.68
N ILE A 201 5.62 14.98 -18.33
CA ILE A 201 6.17 13.99 -17.40
C ILE A 201 6.50 12.70 -18.19
N HIS A 202 7.78 12.41 -18.33
CA HIS A 202 8.30 11.16 -18.89
C HIS A 202 8.42 10.11 -17.79
N THR A 203 7.71 8.99 -17.93
CA THR A 203 7.58 7.98 -16.87
C THR A 203 7.30 6.58 -17.42
N SER A 204 7.16 5.59 -16.54
CA SER A 204 6.83 4.19 -16.90
C SER A 204 5.43 4.06 -17.52
N HIS A 205 5.19 2.96 -18.23
CA HIS A 205 3.88 2.57 -18.75
C HIS A 205 2.86 2.49 -17.62
N HIS A 206 3.23 1.94 -16.45
CA HIS A 206 2.30 1.84 -15.33
C HIS A 206 1.81 3.22 -14.87
N THR A 207 2.72 4.17 -14.64
CA THR A 207 2.33 5.53 -14.27
C THR A 207 1.49 6.18 -15.36
N HIS A 208 1.90 6.09 -16.63
CA HIS A 208 1.19 6.68 -17.77
C HIS A 208 -0.23 6.12 -17.96
N ALA A 209 -0.37 4.80 -18.00
CA ALA A 209 -1.61 4.10 -18.33
C ALA A 209 -2.56 3.91 -17.14
N VAL A 210 -2.05 3.95 -15.88
CA VAL A 210 -2.87 3.71 -14.68
C VAL A 210 -3.29 5.01 -14.01
N ILE A 211 -2.41 6.01 -13.90
CA ILE A 211 -2.69 7.30 -13.22
C ILE A 211 -2.44 8.54 -14.05
N GLY A 212 -1.74 8.42 -15.16
CA GLY A 212 -1.45 9.51 -16.08
C GLY A 212 -2.51 9.72 -17.15
N SER A 213 -2.13 10.53 -18.14
CA SER A 213 -2.92 10.88 -19.32
C SER A 213 -3.26 9.66 -20.19
N GLY A 214 -2.42 8.61 -20.19
CA GLY A 214 -2.63 7.38 -20.95
C GLY A 214 -3.77 6.50 -20.45
N ALA A 215 -4.30 6.78 -19.25
CA ALA A 215 -5.49 6.10 -18.75
C ALA A 215 -6.75 6.43 -19.57
N ASN A 216 -6.73 7.53 -20.35
CA ASN A 216 -7.87 8.00 -21.14
C ASN A 216 -9.17 8.14 -20.33
N ASP A 217 -9.03 8.53 -19.05
CA ASP A 217 -10.13 8.73 -18.12
C ASP A 217 -10.38 10.24 -17.93
N PRO A 218 -11.48 10.80 -18.46
CA PRO A 218 -11.80 12.21 -18.31
C PRO A 218 -11.95 12.65 -16.85
N GLN A 219 -12.35 11.74 -15.95
CA GLN A 219 -12.54 12.07 -14.52
C GLN A 219 -11.22 12.47 -13.85
N LYS A 220 -10.07 12.09 -14.42
CA LYS A 220 -8.75 12.52 -13.95
C LYS A 220 -8.38 13.95 -14.32
N TYR A 221 -9.25 14.67 -15.01
CA TYR A 221 -9.18 16.10 -15.28
C TYR A 221 -10.44 16.84 -14.80
N ASP A 222 -11.28 16.17 -14.01
CA ASP A 222 -12.55 16.72 -13.52
C ASP A 222 -12.39 17.26 -12.09
N PRO A 223 -12.56 18.58 -11.86
CA PRO A 223 -12.50 19.18 -10.51
C PRO A 223 -13.64 18.76 -9.58
N HIS A 224 -14.63 18.01 -10.05
CA HIS A 224 -15.69 17.42 -9.25
C HIS A 224 -15.50 15.92 -8.97
N ALA A 225 -14.39 15.33 -9.43
CA ALA A 225 -14.09 13.92 -9.18
C ALA A 225 -13.94 13.62 -7.68
N SER A 226 -14.15 12.36 -7.30
CA SER A 226 -14.01 11.93 -5.91
C SER A 226 -12.54 11.93 -5.48
N ARG A 227 -12.31 11.87 -4.16
CA ARG A 227 -10.97 11.72 -3.58
C ARG A 227 -10.23 10.52 -4.18
N GLU A 228 -10.94 9.40 -4.36
CA GLU A 228 -10.43 8.13 -4.88
C GLU A 228 -10.07 8.18 -6.38
N THR A 229 -10.57 9.18 -7.11
CA THR A 229 -10.14 9.48 -8.47
C THR A 229 -8.95 10.44 -8.45
N LEU A 230 -9.00 11.49 -7.62
CA LEU A 230 -7.93 12.50 -7.53
C LEU A 230 -6.63 11.92 -6.98
N ASP A 231 -6.67 10.96 -6.06
CA ASP A 231 -5.48 10.26 -5.55
C ASP A 231 -4.84 9.30 -6.57
N HIS A 232 -5.50 9.10 -7.72
CA HIS A 232 -5.05 8.33 -8.90
C HIS A 232 -4.99 9.21 -10.18
N SER A 233 -4.87 10.53 -10.04
CA SER A 233 -4.66 11.48 -11.14
C SER A 233 -3.29 12.13 -11.04
N MET A 234 -2.31 11.65 -11.82
CA MET A 234 -0.98 12.26 -11.90
C MET A 234 -1.03 13.74 -12.29
N PRO A 235 -1.84 14.14 -13.28
CA PRO A 235 -1.98 15.56 -13.65
C PRO A 235 -2.43 16.44 -12.48
N TYR A 236 -3.42 15.98 -11.70
CA TYR A 236 -3.91 16.69 -10.52
C TYR A 236 -2.84 16.76 -9.43
N ILE A 237 -2.27 15.59 -9.11
CA ILE A 237 -1.30 15.44 -8.03
C ILE A 237 -0.08 16.33 -8.26
N PHE A 238 0.48 16.30 -9.48
CA PHE A 238 1.64 17.11 -9.83
C PHE A 238 1.32 18.60 -9.78
N ALA A 239 0.19 19.04 -10.35
CA ALA A 239 -0.21 20.45 -10.35
C ALA A 239 -0.38 21.01 -8.92
N VAL A 240 -1.10 20.30 -8.05
CA VAL A 240 -1.33 20.73 -6.66
C VAL A 240 -0.03 20.72 -5.85
N ALA A 241 0.79 19.67 -5.98
CA ALA A 241 2.09 19.60 -5.29
C ALA A 241 3.04 20.71 -5.74
N LEU A 242 3.01 21.07 -7.02
CA LEU A 242 3.77 22.17 -7.57
C LEU A 242 3.27 23.51 -7.03
N GLU A 243 1.98 23.81 -7.13
CA GLU A 243 1.42 25.10 -6.64
C GLU A 243 1.67 25.32 -5.15
N ASP A 244 1.34 24.32 -4.34
CA ASP A 244 1.34 24.43 -2.88
C ASP A 244 2.75 24.23 -2.29
N GLY A 245 3.71 23.72 -3.08
CA GLY A 245 5.04 23.32 -2.59
C GLY A 245 4.99 22.19 -1.56
N GLY A 246 3.88 21.44 -1.50
CA GLY A 246 3.63 20.40 -0.51
C GLY A 246 2.41 19.54 -0.85
N TRP A 247 2.16 18.50 -0.04
CA TRP A 247 1.03 17.62 -0.19
C TRP A 247 0.42 17.28 1.17
N HIS A 248 -0.87 17.56 1.34
CA HIS A 248 -1.57 17.33 2.60
C HIS A 248 -2.70 16.31 2.41
N HIS A 249 -2.73 15.28 3.27
CA HIS A 249 -3.61 14.11 3.17
C HIS A 249 -5.14 14.38 3.17
N VAL A 250 -5.57 15.58 3.55
CA VAL A 250 -6.97 16.06 3.50
C VAL A 250 -7.10 17.32 2.65
N ALA A 251 -6.45 18.42 3.06
CA ALA A 251 -6.52 19.70 2.36
C ALA A 251 -6.23 19.64 0.85
N SER A 252 -5.29 18.81 0.40
CA SER A 252 -4.99 18.65 -1.05
C SER A 252 -6.11 17.96 -1.83
N TYR A 253 -7.17 17.47 -1.18
CA TYR A 253 -8.33 16.83 -1.82
C TYR A 253 -9.65 17.58 -1.56
N MET A 254 -9.62 18.68 -0.80
CA MET A 254 -10.85 19.42 -0.51
C MET A 254 -11.45 19.99 -1.80
N PRO A 255 -12.78 19.95 -2.00
CA PRO A 255 -13.41 20.48 -3.20
C PRO A 255 -12.97 21.92 -3.50
N GLU A 256 -12.80 22.73 -2.45
CA GLU A 256 -12.46 24.16 -2.57
C GLU A 256 -11.00 24.37 -3.00
N ARG A 257 -10.14 23.36 -2.80
CA ARG A 257 -8.78 23.32 -3.31
C ARG A 257 -8.75 22.82 -4.75
N ALA A 258 -9.48 21.74 -5.04
CA ALA A 258 -9.49 21.12 -6.36
C ALA A 258 -10.17 21.98 -7.44
N ARG A 259 -11.17 22.80 -7.05
CA ARG A 259 -11.97 23.63 -7.95
C ARG A 259 -11.41 25.03 -8.21
N ARG A 260 -10.23 25.36 -7.67
CA ARG A 260 -9.56 26.63 -7.93
C ARG A 260 -9.33 26.82 -9.44
N PRO A 261 -9.79 27.92 -10.06
CA PRO A 261 -9.66 28.11 -11.51
C PRO A 261 -8.21 28.03 -12.00
N GLU A 262 -7.27 28.57 -11.25
CA GLU A 262 -5.83 28.53 -11.52
C GLU A 262 -5.27 27.10 -11.50
N THR A 263 -5.67 26.30 -10.51
CA THR A 263 -5.29 24.88 -10.43
C THR A 263 -5.85 24.09 -11.59
N VAL A 264 -7.13 24.29 -11.94
CA VAL A 264 -7.73 23.59 -13.10
C VAL A 264 -7.01 23.98 -14.39
N ALA A 265 -6.61 25.24 -14.53
CA ALA A 265 -5.84 25.70 -15.68
C ALA A 265 -4.45 25.04 -15.74
N LEU A 266 -3.73 24.95 -14.61
CA LEU A 266 -2.42 24.29 -14.55
C LEU A 266 -2.51 22.77 -14.74
N TRP A 267 -3.45 22.13 -14.08
CA TRP A 267 -3.74 20.70 -14.18
C TRP A 267 -3.94 20.25 -15.63
N ARG A 268 -4.68 21.04 -16.42
CA ARG A 268 -4.91 20.76 -17.85
C ARG A 268 -3.65 20.90 -18.73
N LYS A 269 -2.58 21.52 -18.22
CA LYS A 269 -1.29 21.63 -18.91
C LYS A 269 -0.34 20.46 -18.62
N VAL A 270 -0.71 19.56 -17.70
CA VAL A 270 0.11 18.40 -17.34
C VAL A 270 -0.23 17.21 -18.24
N GLU A 271 0.77 16.73 -18.97
CA GLU A 271 0.70 15.52 -19.79
C GLU A 271 1.75 14.51 -19.32
N THR A 272 1.37 13.25 -19.21
CA THR A 272 2.34 12.15 -19.01
C THR A 272 2.61 11.44 -20.33
N ARG A 273 3.85 10.99 -20.54
CA ARG A 273 4.24 10.13 -21.66
C ARG A 273 5.03 8.94 -21.15
N GLU A 274 4.83 7.81 -21.81
CA GLU A 274 5.68 6.65 -21.62
C GLU A 274 7.08 6.94 -22.17
N ASP A 275 8.09 6.56 -21.41
CA ASP A 275 9.49 6.63 -21.80
C ASP A 275 10.14 5.25 -21.61
N PRO A 276 10.74 4.67 -22.68
CA PRO A 276 11.30 3.31 -22.63
C PRO A 276 12.37 3.12 -21.55
N GLU A 277 13.14 4.15 -21.21
CA GLU A 277 14.15 4.05 -20.17
C GLU A 277 13.50 3.90 -18.79
N TRP A 278 12.47 4.70 -18.52
CA TRP A 278 11.72 4.63 -17.26
C TRP A 278 10.93 3.32 -17.13
N GLU A 279 10.40 2.79 -18.24
CA GLU A 279 9.76 1.48 -18.25
C GLU A 279 10.73 0.34 -17.95
N ALA A 280 11.93 0.36 -18.57
CA ALA A 280 12.97 -0.62 -18.30
C ALA A 280 13.37 -0.61 -16.82
N ARG A 281 13.57 0.57 -16.23
CA ARG A 281 13.90 0.72 -14.80
C ARG A 281 12.75 0.31 -13.89
N TYR A 282 11.48 0.54 -14.27
CA TYR A 282 10.33 0.10 -13.49
C TYR A 282 10.27 -1.43 -13.34
N HIS A 283 10.67 -2.15 -14.39
CA HIS A 283 10.67 -3.60 -14.46
C HIS A 283 12.01 -4.27 -14.15
N ASP A 284 13.04 -3.51 -13.76
CA ASP A 284 14.37 -4.07 -13.48
C ASP A 284 14.26 -5.17 -12.41
N PRO A 285 14.79 -6.38 -12.67
CA PRO A 285 14.74 -7.47 -11.69
C PRO A 285 15.56 -7.17 -10.43
N ASP A 286 16.57 -6.30 -10.52
CA ASP A 286 17.36 -5.84 -9.38
C ASP A 286 16.59 -4.74 -8.61
N PRO A 287 16.15 -5.00 -7.36
CA PRO A 287 15.43 -4.01 -6.56
C PRO A 287 16.19 -2.69 -6.38
N ALA A 288 17.53 -2.70 -6.42
CA ALA A 288 18.35 -1.50 -6.27
C ALA A 288 18.31 -0.58 -7.50
N LYS A 289 17.92 -1.11 -8.66
CA LYS A 289 17.82 -0.36 -9.92
C LYS A 289 16.41 0.09 -10.24
N LYS A 290 15.42 -0.41 -9.51
CA LYS A 290 14.02 -0.07 -9.70
C LYS A 290 13.77 1.42 -9.54
N ALA A 291 13.03 1.99 -10.49
CA ALA A 291 12.59 3.36 -10.45
C ALA A 291 11.08 3.46 -10.59
N PHE A 292 10.48 4.38 -9.84
CA PHE A 292 9.04 4.62 -9.79
C PHE A 292 8.68 6.09 -10.03
N GLY A 293 9.67 6.92 -10.40
CA GLY A 293 9.49 8.34 -10.71
C GLY A 293 9.48 8.64 -12.20
N GLY A 294 10.22 9.68 -12.59
CA GLY A 294 10.22 10.21 -13.96
C GLY A 294 11.09 11.43 -14.14
N ARG A 295 11.22 11.88 -15.39
CA ARG A 295 11.77 13.17 -15.79
C ARG A 295 10.63 14.13 -16.10
N VAL A 296 10.70 15.35 -15.59
CA VAL A 296 9.69 16.39 -15.82
C VAL A 296 10.32 17.58 -16.53
N GLU A 297 9.62 18.05 -17.55
CA GLU A 297 9.97 19.23 -18.34
C GLU A 297 8.82 20.26 -18.21
N ILE A 298 9.12 21.41 -17.63
CA ILE A 298 8.18 22.53 -17.48
C ILE A 298 8.57 23.63 -18.45
N LEU A 299 7.76 23.86 -19.47
CA LEU A 299 7.90 24.95 -20.43
C LEU A 299 7.18 26.19 -19.90
N LEU A 300 7.89 27.31 -19.86
CA LEU A 300 7.37 28.62 -19.46
C LEU A 300 6.93 29.42 -20.71
N SER A 301 6.01 30.37 -20.50
CA SER A 301 5.44 31.22 -21.55
C SER A 301 6.48 32.11 -22.27
N ASP A 302 7.64 32.34 -21.67
CA ASP A 302 8.76 33.08 -22.26
C ASP A 302 9.71 32.18 -23.08
N GLY A 303 9.42 30.88 -23.17
CA GLY A 303 10.25 29.87 -23.82
C GLY A 303 11.30 29.24 -22.91
N GLY A 304 11.43 29.70 -21.66
CA GLY A 304 12.29 29.07 -20.65
C GLY A 304 11.84 27.65 -20.32
N THR A 305 12.78 26.78 -19.94
CA THR A 305 12.47 25.40 -19.56
C THR A 305 13.13 25.04 -18.24
N VAL A 306 12.36 24.44 -17.33
CA VAL A 306 12.86 23.82 -16.09
C VAL A 306 12.77 22.31 -16.25
N VAL A 307 13.91 21.63 -16.16
CA VAL A 307 13.99 20.16 -16.31
C VAL A 307 14.60 19.55 -15.06
N ASP A 308 13.97 18.50 -14.54
CA ASP A 308 14.47 17.76 -13.39
C ASP A 308 13.94 16.33 -13.39
N GLU A 309 14.57 15.41 -12.65
CA GLU A 309 14.19 14.01 -12.59
C GLU A 309 14.38 13.37 -11.21
N ILE A 310 13.62 12.31 -10.96
CA ILE A 310 13.73 11.54 -9.71
C ILE A 310 13.45 10.06 -9.94
N ALA A 311 14.28 9.19 -9.38
CA ALA A 311 14.16 7.75 -9.53
C ALA A 311 13.12 7.14 -8.58
N VAL A 312 13.20 7.49 -7.30
CA VAL A 312 12.37 6.97 -6.20
C VAL A 312 12.03 8.13 -5.27
N SER A 313 10.93 8.02 -4.51
CA SER A 313 10.55 9.07 -3.55
C SER A 313 11.61 9.27 -2.47
N ASP A 314 11.62 10.45 -1.86
CA ASP A 314 12.60 10.78 -0.83
C ASP A 314 12.54 9.78 0.32
N ALA A 315 11.32 9.43 0.74
CA ALA A 315 11.03 8.49 1.83
C ALA A 315 11.36 7.01 1.54
N HIS A 316 11.66 6.65 0.29
CA HIS A 316 12.00 5.29 -0.10
C HIS A 316 13.26 4.81 0.64
N PRO A 317 13.43 3.49 0.92
CA PRO A 317 14.68 2.99 1.52
C PRO A 317 15.97 3.36 0.76
N ALA A 318 15.86 3.55 -0.56
CA ALA A 318 16.94 4.02 -1.44
C ALA A 318 16.80 5.51 -1.84
N GLY A 319 15.90 6.26 -1.21
CA GLY A 319 15.63 7.67 -1.50
C GLY A 319 16.64 8.63 -0.84
N ALA A 320 16.47 9.93 -1.09
CA ALA A 320 17.34 10.96 -0.52
C ALA A 320 17.14 11.17 1.00
N ARG A 321 15.97 10.78 1.53
CA ARG A 321 15.63 10.87 2.95
C ARG A 321 14.81 9.64 3.37
N PRO A 322 15.44 8.45 3.43
CA PRO A 322 14.75 7.24 3.86
C PRO A 322 14.09 7.46 5.22
N PHE A 323 12.83 7.05 5.36
CA PHE A 323 12.10 7.28 6.60
C PHE A 323 12.74 6.57 7.79
N VAL A 324 13.07 7.34 8.82
CA VAL A 324 13.45 6.85 10.15
C VAL A 324 12.28 6.99 11.13
N ARG A 325 12.45 6.47 12.35
CA ARG A 325 11.39 6.40 13.37
C ARG A 325 10.70 7.74 13.58
N GLU A 326 11.47 8.83 13.68
CA GLU A 326 10.96 10.17 13.91
C GLU A 326 10.01 10.62 12.79
N ASN A 327 10.28 10.21 11.54
CA ASN A 327 9.40 10.51 10.40
C ASN A 327 8.08 9.73 10.48
N TYR A 328 8.11 8.45 10.85
CA TYR A 328 6.88 7.67 11.07
C TYR A 328 6.04 8.25 12.21
N VAL A 329 6.68 8.64 13.31
CA VAL A 329 6.00 9.25 14.47
C VAL A 329 5.38 10.59 14.08
N ALA A 330 6.11 11.47 13.40
CA ALA A 330 5.58 12.73 12.90
C ALA A 330 4.38 12.50 11.98
N LYS A 331 4.52 11.60 11.00
CA LYS A 331 3.43 11.25 10.09
C LYS A 331 2.21 10.71 10.83
N PHE A 332 2.38 9.78 11.77
CA PHE A 332 1.28 9.27 12.60
C PHE A 332 0.58 10.40 13.35
N LYS A 333 1.33 11.28 14.01
CA LYS A 333 0.76 12.41 14.77
C LYS A 333 -0.07 13.35 13.88
N THR A 334 0.39 13.61 12.66
CA THR A 334 -0.35 14.40 11.65
C THR A 334 -1.62 13.69 11.20
N LEU A 335 -1.55 12.41 10.84
CA LEU A 335 -2.72 11.64 10.37
C LEU A 335 -3.78 11.45 11.46
N ALA A 336 -3.34 11.30 12.71
CA ALA A 336 -4.20 11.06 13.87
C ALA A 336 -4.79 12.34 14.46
N GLU A 337 -4.36 13.53 14.03
CA GLU A 337 -4.70 14.79 14.70
C GLU A 337 -6.19 15.06 14.79
N CYS A 338 -6.94 14.77 13.72
CA CYS A 338 -8.38 14.99 13.68
C CYS A 338 -9.19 13.98 14.53
N ALA A 339 -8.60 12.83 14.86
CA ALA A 339 -9.31 11.70 15.45
C ALA A 339 -8.89 11.35 16.88
N ILE A 340 -7.67 11.72 17.28
CA ILE A 340 -7.04 11.22 18.51
C ILE A 340 -6.45 12.38 19.33
N TYR A 341 -6.73 12.44 20.63
CA TYR A 341 -6.15 13.41 21.56
C TYR A 341 -4.63 13.19 21.73
N PRO A 342 -3.86 14.25 22.08
CA PRO A 342 -2.41 14.14 22.25
C PRO A 342 -1.97 13.01 23.20
N ALA A 343 -2.62 12.83 24.35
CA ALA A 343 -2.25 11.82 25.34
C ALA A 343 -2.35 10.39 24.78
N GLU A 344 -3.43 10.10 24.07
CA GLU A 344 -3.65 8.79 23.44
C GLU A 344 -2.67 8.53 22.28
N ARG A 345 -2.29 9.58 21.53
CA ARG A 345 -1.23 9.48 20.51
C ARG A 345 0.12 9.14 21.11
N GLU A 346 0.52 9.77 22.22
CA GLU A 346 1.79 9.44 22.88
C GLU A 346 1.76 8.02 23.47
N ARG A 347 0.65 7.61 24.10
CA ARG A 347 0.48 6.23 24.62
C ARG A 347 0.73 5.19 23.52
N PHE A 348 0.12 5.38 22.36
CA PHE A 348 0.33 4.49 21.21
C PHE A 348 1.78 4.51 20.72
N VAL A 349 2.38 5.69 20.58
CA VAL A 349 3.78 5.84 20.12
C VAL A 349 4.74 5.15 21.08
N ASP A 350 4.54 5.31 22.38
CA ASP A 350 5.34 4.66 23.42
C ASP A 350 5.24 3.14 23.34
N ALA A 351 4.03 2.59 23.19
CA ALA A 351 3.82 1.15 23.01
C ALA A 351 4.48 0.64 21.70
N ALA A 352 4.27 1.34 20.59
CA ALA A 352 4.85 1.00 19.29
C ALA A 352 6.38 1.14 19.26
N ALA A 353 6.98 1.89 20.18
CA ALA A 353 8.44 2.00 20.31
C ALA A 353 9.11 0.74 20.85
N ARG A 354 8.37 -0.07 21.60
CA ARG A 354 8.87 -1.21 22.37
C ARG A 354 8.07 -2.49 22.12
N VAL A 355 7.55 -2.66 20.89
CA VAL A 355 6.65 -3.78 20.53
C VAL A 355 7.18 -5.12 21.02
N ALA A 356 8.46 -5.43 20.79
CA ALA A 356 9.05 -6.71 21.19
C ALA A 356 9.09 -6.93 22.72
N ASP A 357 9.09 -5.85 23.50
CA ASP A 357 9.20 -5.86 24.96
C ASP A 357 7.84 -5.74 25.66
N LEU A 358 6.73 -5.68 24.91
CA LEU A 358 5.39 -5.61 25.48
C LEU A 358 4.99 -6.95 26.07
N ARG A 359 4.43 -6.92 27.29
CA ARG A 359 3.68 -8.04 27.85
C ARG A 359 2.33 -8.20 27.14
N SER A 360 1.68 -9.33 27.34
CA SER A 360 0.37 -9.60 26.76
C SER A 360 -0.71 -8.59 27.16
N ASP A 361 -0.70 -8.13 28.43
CA ASP A 361 -1.62 -7.11 28.95
C ASP A 361 -1.33 -5.71 28.40
N GLU A 362 -0.15 -5.48 27.83
CA GLU A 362 0.25 -4.19 27.25
C GLU A 362 -0.05 -4.08 25.75
N LEU A 363 -0.44 -5.18 25.08
CA LEU A 363 -0.74 -5.15 23.64
C LEU A 363 -1.94 -4.28 23.28
N ALA A 364 -2.86 -3.99 24.22
CA ALA A 364 -3.89 -2.96 24.05
C ALA A 364 -3.28 -1.55 23.81
N GLY A 365 -2.01 -1.37 24.19
CA GLY A 365 -1.11 -0.28 23.77
C GLY A 365 -1.13 0.03 22.27
N LEU A 366 -1.24 -1.02 21.45
CA LEU A 366 -1.09 -0.96 20.00
C LEU A 366 -2.41 -0.73 19.26
N THR A 367 -3.52 -0.60 19.97
CA THR A 367 -4.83 -0.23 19.41
C THR A 367 -5.17 1.18 19.89
N PRO A 368 -4.96 2.22 19.08
CA PRO A 368 -5.32 3.58 19.46
C PRO A 368 -6.83 3.80 19.40
N SER A 369 -7.36 4.61 20.32
CA SER A 369 -8.77 4.98 20.38
C SER A 369 -9.02 6.29 19.62
N ALA A 370 -10.03 6.33 18.76
CA ALA A 370 -10.45 7.54 18.05
C ALA A 370 -11.30 8.45 18.96
N ASP A 371 -10.74 8.84 20.11
CA ASP A 371 -11.39 9.51 21.23
C ASP A 371 -11.91 10.94 20.95
N LYS A 372 -11.58 11.52 19.79
CA LYS A 372 -12.20 12.76 19.29
C LYS A 372 -13.41 12.52 18.39
N LEU A 373 -13.44 11.37 17.73
CA LEU A 373 -14.55 11.00 16.87
C LEU A 373 -15.60 10.40 17.80
N ASN A 374 -16.69 11.13 18.03
CA ASN A 374 -17.86 10.60 18.75
C ASN A 374 -18.56 9.55 17.87
N LEU A 375 -17.89 8.41 17.64
CA LEU A 375 -18.35 7.32 16.80
C LEU A 375 -19.51 6.65 17.54
N GLY A 376 -20.71 6.72 16.95
CA GLY A 376 -21.86 5.98 17.45
C GLY A 376 -21.55 4.48 17.41
N THR A 377 -21.73 3.80 18.53
CA THR A 377 -21.70 2.34 18.64
C THR A 377 -23.10 1.73 18.65
N ASP A 378 -24.12 2.59 18.59
CA ASP A 378 -25.50 2.16 18.57
C ASP A 378 -25.83 1.52 17.21
N PRO A 379 -26.57 0.41 17.21
CA PRO A 379 -27.10 -0.17 15.99
C PRO A 379 -27.88 0.85 15.17
N ASP A 380 -27.61 0.95 13.88
CA ASP A 380 -28.32 1.86 12.98
C ASP A 380 -29.59 1.21 12.35
N GLY A 381 -29.85 -0.05 12.66
CA GLY A 381 -30.86 -0.93 12.08
C GLY A 381 -30.51 -1.41 10.67
N LEU A 382 -29.30 -1.14 10.15
CA LEU A 382 -28.91 -1.35 8.76
C LEU A 382 -27.85 -2.45 8.63
N GLY A 383 -28.21 -3.68 8.96
CA GLY A 383 -27.36 -4.82 8.63
C GLY A 383 -27.72 -6.10 9.38
N ILE A 384 -27.30 -7.24 8.84
CA ILE A 384 -27.48 -8.54 9.53
C ILE A 384 -26.55 -8.73 10.73
N PHE A 385 -25.53 -7.87 10.88
CA PHE A 385 -24.62 -7.83 12.03
C PHE A 385 -25.04 -6.80 13.08
N ASP A 386 -26.16 -6.13 12.86
CA ASP A 386 -26.62 -4.99 13.63
C ASP A 386 -27.76 -5.35 14.61
N ALA A 387 -27.75 -6.61 15.06
CA ALA A 387 -28.82 -7.23 15.85
C ALA A 387 -28.50 -7.27 17.35
#